data_AF-A0A4Q2D1F9-F1
#
_entry.id   AF-A0A4Q2D1F9-F1
#
_cell.length_a   1.000
_cell.length_b   1.000
_cell.length_c   1.000
_cell.angle_alpha   90.00
_cell.angle_beta   90.00
_cell.angle_gamma   90.00
#
_symmetry.space_group_name_H-M   'P 1'
#
loop_
_entity.id
_entity.type
_entity.pdbx_description
1 polymer ?
#
loop_
_entity_poly.entity_id
_entity_poly.type
_entity_poly.pdbx_seq_one_letter_code
_entity_poly.pdbx_strand_id
1 'polypeptide(L)'
;MDDISLFIAFQVLPSINVLQISRDHRFQGQELHPEYTIALISAVADHAQNLTALHFIRPVTNGIINAISQVSSVTSLSLSMNHTITDEALLMLDHLPSLEKRAFYEEDRRTLAAER
;
A
#
# COMPACT_ATOMS: atom_id res chain seq x y z
N MET A 1 2.28 8.00 -13.73
CA MET A 1 2.72 6.69 -14.22
C MET A 1 1.46 5.93 -14.54
N ASP A 2 1.24 5.52 -15.78
CA ASP A 2 0.08 4.70 -16.14
C ASP A 2 0.33 3.23 -15.78
N ASP A 3 -0.73 2.44 -15.63
CA ASP A 3 -0.66 1.04 -15.16
C ASP A 3 0.25 0.17 -16.05
N ILE A 4 0.29 0.48 -17.35
CA ILE A 4 1.11 -0.21 -18.35
C ILE A 4 2.60 -0.02 -18.07
N SER A 5 3.03 1.19 -17.73
CA SER A 5 4.44 1.47 -17.40
C SER A 5 4.91 0.72 -16.15
N LEU A 6 4.02 0.50 -15.17
CA LEU A 6 4.35 -0.19 -13.94
C LEU A 6 4.38 -1.72 -14.12
N PHE A 7 3.44 -2.25 -14.89
CA PHE A 7 3.44 -3.65 -15.28
C PHE A 7 4.74 -4.03 -15.99
N ILE A 8 5.15 -3.24 -16.98
CA ILE A 8 6.41 -3.46 -17.71
C ILE A 8 7.58 -3.45 -16.73
N ALA A 9 7.62 -2.50 -15.78
CA ALA A 9 8.70 -2.41 -14.80
C ALA A 9 8.84 -3.70 -13.98
N PHE A 10 7.75 -4.27 -13.45
CA PHE A 10 7.83 -5.52 -12.67
C PHE A 10 8.21 -6.75 -13.50
N GLN A 11 7.86 -6.78 -14.79
CA GLN A 11 8.22 -7.90 -15.66
C GLN A 11 9.66 -7.83 -16.18
N VAL A 12 10.13 -6.63 -16.56
CA VAL A 12 11.43 -6.47 -17.25
C VAL A 12 12.58 -6.20 -16.30
N LEU A 13 12.30 -5.80 -15.06
CA LEU A 13 13.30 -5.55 -14.03
C LEU A 13 13.05 -6.47 -12.83
N PRO A 14 13.53 -7.74 -12.87
CA PRO A 14 13.35 -8.68 -11.77
C PRO A 14 14.03 -8.23 -10.47
N SER A 15 14.92 -7.23 -10.55
CA SER A 15 15.54 -6.58 -9.40
C SER A 15 14.59 -5.63 -8.65
N ILE A 16 13.45 -5.23 -9.22
CA ILE A 16 12.46 -4.44 -8.50
C ILE A 16 11.74 -5.36 -7.51
N ASN A 17 12.17 -5.29 -6.26
CA ASN A 17 11.58 -6.00 -5.14
C ASN A 17 11.02 -5.07 -4.05
N VAL A 18 11.17 -3.76 -4.22
CA VAL A 18 10.62 -2.74 -3.31
C VAL A 18 9.72 -1.79 -4.09
N LEU A 19 8.50 -1.59 -3.58
CA LEU A 19 7.55 -0.61 -4.10
C LEU A 19 7.15 0.33 -2.98
N GLN A 20 7.31 1.63 -3.24
CA GLN A 20 6.83 2.68 -2.37
C GLN A 20 5.74 3.49 -3.08
N ILE A 21 4.56 3.56 -2.47
CA ILE A 21 3.40 4.28 -2.99
C ILE A 21 3.22 5.55 -2.16
N SER A 22 3.45 6.68 -2.82
CA SER A 22 3.17 8.02 -2.30
C SER A 22 1.94 8.58 -3.01
N ARG A 23 0.88 8.82 -2.25
CA ARG A 23 -0.37 9.43 -2.75
C ARG A 23 -0.37 10.92 -2.45
N ASP A 24 -1.08 11.69 -3.28
CA ASP A 24 -1.19 13.15 -3.13
C ASP A 24 -1.91 13.51 -1.81
N HIS A 25 -1.39 14.51 -1.11
CA HIS A 25 -1.73 14.96 0.24
C HIS A 25 -2.93 15.91 0.29
N ARG A 26 -3.43 16.34 -0.88
CA ARG A 26 -4.50 17.33 -0.96
C ARG A 26 -5.86 16.84 -0.44
N PHE A 27 -5.98 15.56 -0.10
CA PHE A 27 -7.21 14.98 0.45
C PHE A 27 -6.96 14.45 1.86
N GLN A 28 -7.22 15.33 2.85
CA GLN A 28 -7.07 15.07 4.28
C GLN A 28 -8.01 13.93 4.73
N GLY A 29 -7.47 12.70 4.81
CA GLY A 29 -8.15 11.59 5.47
C GLY A 29 -9.18 10.82 4.64
N GLN A 30 -9.39 11.17 3.38
CA GLN A 30 -10.24 10.39 2.47
C GLN A 30 -9.69 10.46 1.06
N GLU A 31 -9.18 9.34 0.55
CA GLU A 31 -8.83 9.25 -0.86
C GLU A 31 -10.11 9.44 -1.68
N LEU A 32 -10.11 10.39 -2.63
CA LEU A 32 -11.28 10.61 -3.50
C LEU A 32 -11.59 9.38 -4.35
N HIS A 33 -10.57 8.61 -4.69
CA HIS A 33 -10.64 7.47 -5.61
C HIS A 33 -9.81 6.26 -5.13
N PRO A 34 -10.19 5.63 -4.00
CA PRO A 34 -9.50 4.45 -3.49
C PRO A 34 -9.49 3.29 -4.50
N GLU A 35 -10.42 3.26 -5.44
CA GLU A 35 -10.51 2.28 -6.53
C GLU A 35 -9.25 2.24 -7.40
N TYR A 36 -8.58 3.38 -7.63
CA TYR A 36 -7.35 3.40 -8.41
C TYR A 36 -6.19 2.75 -7.66
N THR A 37 -6.07 3.05 -6.37
CA THR A 37 -5.05 2.40 -5.52
C THR A 37 -5.36 0.91 -5.35
N ILE A 38 -6.63 0.53 -5.24
CA ILE A 38 -7.03 -0.89 -5.19
C ILE A 38 -6.67 -1.60 -6.50
N ALA A 39 -7.02 -1.03 -7.64
CA ALA A 39 -6.70 -1.60 -8.96
C ALA A 39 -5.19 -1.74 -9.16
N LEU A 40 -4.42 -0.72 -8.77
CA LEU A 40 -2.97 -0.75 -8.76
C LEU A 40 -2.43 -1.92 -7.93
N ILE A 41 -2.93 -2.10 -6.71
CA ILE A 41 -2.49 -3.19 -5.83
C ILE A 41 -2.90 -4.57 -6.34
N SER A 42 -4.07 -4.69 -6.97
CA SER A 42 -4.46 -5.92 -7.66
C SER A 42 -3.48 -6.26 -8.81
N ALA A 43 -3.10 -5.28 -9.63
CA ALA A 43 -2.10 -5.49 -10.68
C ALA A 43 -0.72 -5.86 -10.11
N VAL A 44 -0.34 -5.29 -8.96
CA VAL A 44 0.88 -5.67 -8.24
C VAL A 44 0.81 -7.13 -7.76
N ALA A 45 -0.31 -7.57 -7.20
CA ALA A 45 -0.51 -8.95 -6.77
C ALA A 45 -0.34 -9.95 -7.93
N ASP A 46 -0.86 -9.61 -9.11
CA ASP A 46 -0.82 -10.48 -10.28
C ASP A 46 0.57 -10.55 -10.93
N HIS A 47 1.33 -9.46 -10.88
CA HIS A 47 2.50 -9.29 -11.75
C HIS A 47 3.84 -9.07 -11.03
N ALA A 48 3.82 -8.63 -9.77
CA ALA A 48 5.04 -8.30 -9.02
C ALA A 48 5.47 -9.47 -8.11
N GLN A 49 5.71 -10.64 -8.71
CA GLN A 49 6.03 -11.87 -7.97
C GLN A 49 7.36 -11.79 -7.18
N ASN A 50 8.26 -10.88 -7.56
CA ASN A 50 9.52 -10.62 -6.87
C ASN A 50 9.44 -9.51 -5.82
N LEU A 51 8.26 -8.90 -5.63
CA LEU A 51 8.08 -7.81 -4.68
C LEU A 51 8.13 -8.33 -3.25
N THR A 52 9.16 -7.97 -2.50
CA THR A 52 9.35 -8.37 -1.10
C THR A 52 8.97 -7.27 -0.12
N ALA A 53 9.00 -6.01 -0.54
CA ALA A 53 8.68 -4.88 0.33
C ALA A 53 7.67 -3.91 -0.29
N LEU A 54 6.62 -3.60 0.47
CA LEU A 54 5.57 -2.67 0.07
C LEU A 54 5.40 -1.59 1.14
N HIS A 55 5.53 -0.32 0.71
CA HIS A 55 5.49 0.83 1.60
C HIS A 55 4.42 1.82 1.17
N PHE A 56 3.48 2.11 2.06
CA PHE A 56 2.52 3.20 1.92
C PHE A 56 2.92 4.36 2.82
N ILE A 57 3.30 5.48 2.20
CA ILE A 57 3.71 6.69 2.94
C ILE A 57 2.51 7.42 3.54
N ARG A 58 1.33 7.24 2.94
CA ARG A 58 0.09 7.93 3.33
C ARG A 58 -0.94 6.95 3.90
N PRO A 59 -1.89 7.44 4.73
CA PRO A 59 -2.89 6.58 5.35
C PRO A 59 -3.73 5.77 4.40
N VAL A 60 -3.76 4.46 4.57
CA VAL A 60 -4.60 3.56 3.77
C VAL A 60 -6.03 3.49 4.32
N THR A 61 -6.94 2.99 3.50
CA THR A 61 -8.32 2.66 3.90
C THR A 61 -8.46 1.15 4.06
N ASN A 62 -9.55 0.69 4.69
CA ASN A 62 -9.84 -0.75 4.82
C ASN A 62 -9.88 -1.46 3.45
N GLY A 63 -10.41 -0.81 2.42
CA GLY A 63 -10.45 -1.38 1.06
C GLY A 63 -9.05 -1.61 0.48
N ILE A 64 -8.12 -0.70 0.74
CA ILE A 64 -6.72 -0.86 0.32
C ILE A 64 -6.03 -1.96 1.11
N ILE A 65 -6.27 -2.07 2.42
CA ILE A 65 -5.73 -3.17 3.23
C ILE A 65 -6.23 -4.51 2.70
N ASN A 66 -7.52 -4.62 2.36
CA ASN A 66 -8.08 -5.82 1.76
C ASN A 66 -7.39 -6.16 0.43
N ALA A 67 -7.13 -5.18 -0.44
CA ALA A 67 -6.37 -5.41 -1.68
C ALA A 67 -4.93 -5.88 -1.41
N ILE A 68 -4.26 -5.28 -0.42
CA ILE A 68 -2.89 -5.64 -0.02
C ILE A 68 -2.82 -7.10 0.45
N SER A 69 -3.88 -7.62 1.09
CA SER A 69 -3.93 -9.02 1.54
C SER A 69 -3.77 -10.05 0.40
N GLN A 70 -3.87 -9.62 -0.86
CA GLN A 70 -3.67 -10.47 -2.03
C GLN A 70 -2.22 -10.48 -2.55
N VAL A 71 -1.35 -9.59 -2.09
CA VAL A 71 0.05 -9.48 -2.54
C VAL A 71 0.93 -10.49 -1.79
N SER A 72 0.80 -11.76 -2.14
CA SER A 72 1.39 -12.90 -1.41
C SER A 72 2.92 -12.91 -1.35
N SER A 73 3.61 -12.21 -2.26
CA SER A 73 5.07 -12.14 -2.34
C SER A 73 5.71 -11.27 -1.24
N VAL A 74 4.95 -10.36 -0.63
CA VAL A 74 5.49 -9.35 0.30
C VAL A 74 5.87 -9.99 1.63
N THR A 75 7.13 -9.78 2.03
CA THR A 75 7.68 -10.19 3.33
C THR A 75 7.78 -9.04 4.32
N SER A 76 7.78 -7.80 3.83
CA SER A 76 7.84 -6.59 4.65
C SER A 76 6.80 -5.57 4.22
N LEU A 77 5.87 -5.26 5.12
CA LEU A 77 4.79 -4.31 4.90
C LEU A 77 4.90 -3.11 5.83
N SER A 78 4.83 -1.90 5.27
CA SER A 78 4.83 -0.65 6.03
C SER A 78 3.61 0.18 5.64
N LEU A 79 2.71 0.43 6.59
CA LEU A 79 1.50 1.20 6.36
C LEU A 79 1.45 2.42 7.28
N SER A 80 1.14 3.57 6.70
CA SER A 80 0.58 4.67 7.48
C SER A 80 -0.90 4.37 7.75
N MET A 81 -1.32 4.54 9.01
CA MET A 81 -2.68 4.29 9.47
C MET A 81 -3.39 5.61 9.80
N ASN A 82 -4.71 5.62 9.58
CA ASN A 82 -5.59 6.62 10.16
C ASN A 82 -6.55 5.96 11.16
N HIS A 83 -7.29 6.80 11.88
CA HIS A 83 -8.28 6.40 12.88
C HIS A 83 -9.52 5.68 12.31
N THR A 84 -9.59 5.43 11.00
CA THR A 84 -10.72 4.76 10.34
C THR A 84 -10.43 3.30 9.98
N ILE A 85 -9.18 2.86 10.13
CA ILE A 85 -8.80 1.47 9.94
C ILE A 85 -9.38 0.64 11.09
N THR A 86 -10.00 -0.49 10.76
CA THR A 86 -10.57 -1.39 11.77
C THR A 86 -9.67 -2.59 12.03
N ASP A 87 -9.84 -3.22 13.20
CA ASP A 87 -9.11 -4.44 13.56
C ASP A 87 -9.38 -5.57 12.56
N GLU A 88 -10.61 -5.68 12.03
CA GLU A 88 -10.94 -6.69 11.02
C GLU A 88 -10.15 -6.52 9.73
N ALA A 89 -9.92 -5.27 9.30
CA ALA A 89 -9.07 -5.01 8.14
C ALA A 89 -7.63 -5.44 8.42
N LEU A 90 -7.11 -5.15 9.61
CA LEU A 90 -5.75 -5.55 10.00
C LEU A 90 -5.58 -7.07 10.10
N LEU A 91 -6.61 -7.80 10.56
CA LEU A 91 -6.62 -9.26 10.59
C LEU A 91 -6.47 -9.88 9.19
N MET A 92 -6.93 -9.21 8.12
CA MET A 92 -6.72 -9.71 6.76
C MET A 92 -5.23 -9.80 6.38
N LEU A 93 -4.38 -8.96 6.98
CA LEU A 93 -2.93 -9.01 6.75
C LEU A 93 -2.29 -10.24 7.40
N ASP A 94 -2.95 -10.89 8.38
CA ASP A 94 -2.53 -12.17 8.97
C ASP A 94 -2.62 -13.34 7.99
N HIS A 95 -3.36 -13.19 6.90
CA HIS A 95 -3.47 -14.19 5.85
C HIS A 95 -2.37 -14.09 4.79
N LEU A 96 -1.49 -13.10 4.85
CA LEU A 96 -0.35 -13.00 3.94
C LEU A 96 0.70 -14.08 4.27
N PRO A 97 0.92 -15.06 3.38
CA PRO A 97 1.67 -16.28 3.72
C PRO A 97 3.17 -16.04 3.93
N SER A 98 3.71 -15.00 3.31
CA SER A 98 5.15 -14.68 3.35
C SER A 98 5.48 -13.49 4.24
N LEU A 99 4.49 -12.89 4.92
CA LEU A 99 4.68 -11.66 5.66
C LEU A 99 5.40 -11.91 6.99
N GLU A 100 6.64 -11.42 7.09
CA GLU A 100 7.50 -11.57 8.27
C GLU A 100 7.54 -10.30 9.12
N LYS A 101 7.39 -9.14 8.50
CA LYS A 101 7.53 -7.83 9.16
C LYS A 101 6.38 -6.90 8.84
N ARG A 102 5.83 -6.27 9.88
CA ARG A 102 4.85 -5.18 9.77
C ARG A 102 5.31 -3.96 10.54
N ALA A 103 5.11 -2.79 9.94
CA ALA A 103 5.29 -1.51 10.61
C ALA A 103 4.06 -0.64 10.35
N PHE A 104 3.47 -0.14 11.43
CA PHE A 104 2.33 0.76 11.39
C PHE A 104 2.73 2.10 11.99
N TYR A 105 2.38 3.18 11.30
CA TYR A 105 2.67 4.55 11.74
C TYR A 105 1.38 5.36 11.70
N GLU A 106 1.01 6.01 12.78
CA GLU A 106 -0.12 6.95 12.74
C GLU A 106 0.27 8.23 12.00
N GLU A 107 -0.64 8.74 11.19
CA GLU A 107 -0.47 10.08 10.60
C GLU A 107 -0.52 11.15 11.70
N ASP A 108 0.61 11.79 11.96
CA ASP A 108 0.69 12.89 12.91
C ASP A 108 -0.06 14.11 12.35
N ARG A 109 -1.21 14.41 12.95
CA ARG A 109 -2.07 15.56 12.62
C ARG A 109 -1.32 16.91 12.66
N ARG A 110 -0.16 16.99 13.31
CA ARG A 110 0.67 18.20 13.39
C ARG A 110 1.31 18.58 12.06
N THR A 111 1.56 17.62 11.17
CA THR A 111 2.17 17.86 9.86
C THR A 111 1.27 18.71 8.95
N LEU A 112 -0.05 18.65 9.15
CA LEU A 112 -1.04 19.45 8.39
C LEU A 112 -1.09 20.93 8.77
N ALA A 113 -0.58 21.30 9.95
CA ALA A 113 -0.59 22.68 10.42
C ALA A 113 0.65 23.46 10.00
N ALA A 114 1.75 22.79 9.66
CA ALA A 114 3.03 23.40 9.32
C ALA A 114 3.19 23.75 7.83
N GLU A 115 2.29 23.26 6.96
CA GLU A 115 2.33 23.47 5.51
C GLU A 115 1.17 24.35 5.00
N ARG A 116 0.56 25.13 5.89
CA ARG A 116 -0.48 26.14 5.58
C ARG A 116 0.11 27.54 5.40
#